data_AF-A0A3R7BQA5-F1
#
_entry.id   AF-A0A3R7BQA5-F1
#
_cell.length_a   1.000
_cell.length_b   1.000
_cell.length_c   1.000
_cell.angle_alpha   90.00
_cell.angle_beta   90.00
_cell.angle_gamma   90.00
#
_symmetry.space_group_name_H-M   'P 1'
#
loop_
_entity.id
_entity.type
_entity.pdbx_description
1 polymer ?
#
loop_
_entity_poly.entity_id
_entity_poly.type
_entity_poly.pdbx_seq_one_letter_code
_entity_poly.pdbx_strand_id
1 'polypeptide(L)'
;MRRIVDLSRDEEEHALELYRQSIVIDCLQASVIDDEYMRKIRDSGVTCTYLGIRDLTSCAGRYRLIEENPDVVLGPVTRAGMS
;
A
#
# COMPACT_ATOMS: atom_id res chain seq x y z
N MET A 1 -19.37 -4.52 -18.67
CA MET A 1 -18.25 -3.61 -18.96
C MET A 1 -17.34 -4.30 -19.96
N ARG A 2 -17.09 -3.70 -21.13
CA ARG A 2 -16.02 -4.18 -22.03
C ARG A 2 -14.68 -3.72 -21.45
N ARG A 3 -13.69 -4.60 -21.37
CA ARG A 3 -12.32 -4.24 -20.98
C ARG A 3 -11.77 -3.29 -22.04
N ILE A 4 -11.08 -2.23 -21.59
CA ILE A 4 -10.62 -1.13 -22.45
C ILE A 4 -9.48 -1.59 -23.38
N VAL A 5 -8.76 -2.66 -23.02
CA VAL A 5 -7.81 -3.40 -23.86
C VAL A 5 -7.81 -4.85 -23.37
N ASP A 6 -7.97 -5.84 -24.25
CA ASP A 6 -7.66 -7.23 -23.91
C ASP A 6 -6.16 -7.44 -24.16
N LEU A 7 -5.39 -7.61 -23.08
CA LEU A 7 -3.98 -7.95 -23.17
C LEU A 7 -3.83 -9.37 -23.72
N SER A 8 -2.85 -9.57 -24.60
CA SER A 8 -2.35 -10.91 -24.90
C SER A 8 -1.72 -11.53 -23.66
N ARG A 9 -1.58 -12.86 -23.67
CA ARG A 9 -0.95 -13.59 -22.57
C ARG A 9 0.49 -13.13 -22.32
N ASP A 10 1.24 -12.84 -23.38
CA ASP A 10 2.64 -12.39 -23.27
C ASP A 10 2.73 -10.99 -22.64
N GLU A 11 1.79 -10.10 -22.97
CA GLU A 11 1.71 -8.77 -22.34
C GLU A 11 1.35 -8.86 -20.85
N GLU A 12 0.46 -9.78 -20.48
CA GLU A 12 0.11 -10.05 -19.08
C GLU A 12 1.30 -10.62 -18.30
N GLU A 13 1.99 -11.63 -18.85
CA GLU A 13 3.17 -12.24 -18.24
C GLU A 13 4.29 -11.20 -18.05
N HIS A 14 4.53 -10.37 -19.06
CA HIS A 14 5.53 -9.30 -18.98
C HIS A 14 5.16 -8.21 -17.95
N ALA A 15 3.89 -7.80 -17.90
CA ALA A 15 3.44 -6.83 -16.90
C ALA A 15 3.60 -7.36 -15.47
N LEU A 16 3.30 -8.65 -15.24
CA LEU A 16 3.50 -9.30 -13.95
C LEU A 16 4.99 -9.39 -13.57
N GLU A 17 5.87 -9.65 -14.53
CA GLU A 17 7.31 -9.65 -14.31
C GLU A 17 7.81 -8.26 -13.88
N LEU A 18 7.44 -7.22 -14.63
CA LEU A 18 7.77 -5.83 -14.30
C LEU A 18 7.26 -5.45 -12.89
N TYR A 19 6.02 -5.82 -12.57
CA TYR A 19 5.42 -5.55 -11.27
C TYR A 19 6.23 -6.16 -10.12
N ARG A 20 6.62 -7.44 -10.24
CA ARG A 20 7.42 -8.15 -9.22
C ARG A 20 8.80 -7.53 -8.99
N GLN A 21 9.34 -6.82 -9.98
CA GLN A 21 10.65 -6.14 -9.90
C GLN A 21 10.54 -4.66 -9.51
N SER A 22 9.33 -4.13 -9.39
CA SER A 22 9.09 -2.71 -9.19
C SER A 22 8.89 -2.34 -7.71
N ILE A 23 9.23 -1.09 -7.38
CA ILE A 23 8.76 -0.44 -6.16
C ILE A 23 7.40 0.17 -6.46
N VAL A 24 6.35 -0.33 -5.82
CA VAL A 24 4.98 0.10 -6.06
C VAL A 24 4.57 1.07 -4.96
N ILE A 25 4.31 2.33 -5.34
CA ILE A 25 3.91 3.40 -4.43
C ILE A 25 2.46 3.78 -4.71
N ASP A 26 1.61 3.60 -3.72
CA ASP A 26 0.24 4.10 -3.72
C ASP A 26 0.19 5.50 -3.09
N CYS A 27 -0.07 6.50 -3.93
CA CYS A 27 -0.07 7.90 -3.51
C CYS A 27 -1.38 8.37 -2.88
N LEU A 28 -2.44 7.55 -2.83
CA LEU A 28 -3.72 7.94 -2.26
C LEU A 28 -4.48 6.76 -1.64
N GLN A 29 -4.38 6.64 -0.32
CA GLN A 29 -5.23 5.74 0.45
C GLN A 29 -6.53 6.43 0.88
N ALA A 30 -7.67 5.94 0.37
CA ALA A 30 -9.00 6.44 0.72
C ALA A 30 -9.99 5.33 1.17
N SER A 31 -9.50 4.11 1.36
CA SER A 31 -10.31 2.98 1.81
C SER A 31 -10.51 2.98 3.33
N VAL A 32 -11.55 2.28 3.79
CA VAL A 32 -11.66 1.91 5.20
C VAL A 32 -10.55 0.90 5.50
N ILE A 33 -9.82 1.11 6.60
CA ILE A 33 -8.74 0.22 7.00
C ILE A 33 -9.30 -0.77 8.03
N ASP A 34 -9.53 -1.99 7.58
CA ASP A 34 -9.99 -3.13 8.36
C ASP A 34 -9.11 -4.37 8.07
N ASP A 35 -9.42 -5.50 8.71
CA ASP A 35 -8.66 -6.75 8.56
C ASP A 35 -8.67 -7.29 7.12
N GLU A 36 -9.73 -7.01 6.35
CA GLU A 36 -9.77 -7.41 4.94
C GLU A 36 -8.83 -6.54 4.09
N TYR A 37 -8.83 -5.23 4.33
CA TYR A 37 -7.90 -4.30 3.70
C TYR A 37 -6.45 -4.68 4.02
N MET A 38 -6.13 -4.98 5.28
CA MET A 38 -4.76 -5.35 5.68
C MET A 38 -4.29 -6.66 5.03
N ARG A 39 -5.18 -7.66 4.88
CA ARG A 39 -4.89 -8.86 4.10
C ARG A 39 -4.62 -8.54 2.63
N LYS A 40 -5.44 -7.69 2.01
CA LYS A 40 -5.23 -7.26 0.63
C LYS A 40 -3.90 -6.53 0.44
N ILE A 41 -3.50 -5.66 1.37
CA ILE A 41 -2.21 -4.96 1.29
C ILE A 41 -1.05 -5.95 1.36
N ARG A 42 -1.09 -6.91 2.29
CA ARG A 42 -0.07 -7.96 2.41
C ARG A 42 0.14 -8.71 1.08
N ASP A 43 -0.95 -9.06 0.40
CA ASP A 43 -0.90 -9.86 -0.83
C ASP A 43 -0.76 -9.03 -2.11
N SER A 44 -0.91 -7.70 -2.02
CA SER A 44 -0.93 -6.82 -3.19
C SER A 44 0.43 -6.66 -3.85
N GLY A 45 1.54 -6.70 -3.09
CA GLY A 45 2.86 -6.29 -3.57
C GLY A 45 3.12 -4.78 -3.52
N VAL A 46 2.20 -3.98 -2.93
CA VAL A 46 2.45 -2.55 -2.66
C VAL A 46 3.61 -2.41 -1.69
N THR A 47 4.59 -1.58 -2.05
CA THR A 47 5.78 -1.32 -1.23
C THR A 47 5.55 -0.21 -0.22
N CYS A 48 4.82 0.84 -0.61
CA CYS A 48 4.54 2.00 0.24
C CYS A 48 3.17 2.60 -0.12
N THR A 49 2.43 3.08 0.89
CA THR A 49 1.18 3.81 0.69
C THR A 49 1.15 5.08 1.52
N TYR A 50 0.59 6.15 0.95
CA TYR A 50 0.34 7.40 1.66
C TYR A 50 -0.90 7.27 2.56
N LEU A 51 -0.69 7.33 3.87
CA LEU A 51 -1.76 7.41 4.86
C LEU A 51 -1.94 8.86 5.31
N GLY A 52 -3.03 9.50 4.86
CA GLY A 52 -3.36 10.85 5.29
C GLY A 52 -3.58 10.96 6.79
N ILE A 53 -3.02 12.02 7.38
CA ILE A 53 -3.22 12.45 8.77
C ILE A 53 -3.98 13.78 8.74
N ARG A 54 -5.12 13.85 9.44
CA ARG A 54 -5.95 15.07 9.51
C ARG A 54 -5.76 15.82 10.82
N ASP A 55 -5.49 15.09 11.89
CA ASP A 55 -5.40 15.57 13.27
C ASP A 55 -4.59 14.56 14.14
N LEU A 56 -4.42 14.87 15.43
CA LEU A 56 -3.69 13.99 16.34
C LEU A 56 -4.39 12.63 16.56
N THR A 57 -5.73 12.58 16.49
CA THR A 57 -6.50 11.35 16.64
C THR A 57 -6.24 10.38 15.50
N SER A 58 -6.28 10.87 14.26
CA SER A 58 -5.95 10.09 13.06
C SER A 58 -4.48 9.68 13.04
N CYS A 59 -3.58 10.53 13.53
CA CYS A 59 -2.17 10.16 13.73
C CYS A 59 -2.03 8.96 14.68
N ALA A 60 -2.63 9.03 15.88
CA ALA A 60 -2.61 7.92 16.85
C ALA A 60 -3.28 6.64 16.30
N GLY A 61 -4.32 6.78 15.48
CA GLY A 61 -4.92 5.66 14.76
C GLY A 61 -3.94 4.97 13.80
N ARG A 62 -3.06 5.74 13.11
CA ARG A 62 -2.04 5.15 12.23
C ARG A 62 -0.96 4.41 13.02
N TYR A 63 -0.57 4.90 14.20
CA TYR A 63 0.35 4.18 15.08
C TYR A 63 -0.23 2.85 15.56
N ARG A 64 -1.49 2.83 15.99
CA ARG A 64 -2.17 1.58 16.38
C ARG A 64 -2.22 0.57 15.24
N LEU A 65 -2.47 1.00 14.00
CA LEU A 65 -2.45 0.11 12.84
C LEU A 65 -1.13 -0.67 12.73
N ILE A 66 0.00 0.01 12.99
CA ILE A 66 1.36 -0.54 12.90
C ILE A 66 1.59 -1.52 14.04
N GLU A 67 1.19 -1.14 15.25
CA GLU A 67 1.28 -1.99 16.44
C GLU A 67 0.45 -3.28 16.30
N GLU A 68 -0.74 -3.18 15.69
CA GLU A 68 -1.66 -4.29 15.47
C GLU A 68 -1.27 -5.17 14.27
N ASN A 69 -0.51 -4.65 13.30
CA ASN A 69 -0.15 -5.35 12.06
C ASN A 69 1.36 -5.23 11.72
N PRO A 70 2.27 -5.58 12.65
CA PRO A 70 3.71 -5.35 12.48
C PRO A 70 4.34 -6.20 11.37
N ASP A 71 3.66 -7.25 10.93
CA ASP A 71 4.08 -8.13 9.83
C ASP A 71 3.58 -7.67 8.45
N VAL A 72 2.71 -6.65 8.40
CA VAL A 72 2.23 -6.03 7.15
C VAL A 72 2.81 -4.64 6.97
N VAL A 73 2.85 -3.84 8.04
CA VAL A 73 3.25 -2.43 7.98
C VAL A 73 4.30 -2.16 9.05
N LEU A 74 5.48 -1.71 8.61
CA LEU A 74 6.63 -1.43 9.50
C LEU A 74 6.59 -0.03 10.12
N GLY A 75 5.61 0.79 9.73
CA GLY A 75 5.41 2.15 10.22
C GLY A 75 5.94 3.24 9.31
N PRO A 76 5.71 4.52 9.65
CA PRO A 76 6.17 5.61 8.82
C PRO A 76 7.70 5.62 8.84
N VAL A 77 8.32 5.61 7.66
CA VAL A 77 9.71 6.02 7.51
C VAL A 77 9.75 7.55 7.63
N THR A 78 9.59 8.06 8.85
CA THR A 78 10.00 9.42 9.15
C THR A 78 11.51 9.37 9.38
N ARG A 79 12.30 9.83 8.39
CA ARG A 79 13.60 10.37 8.77
C ARG A 79 13.29 11.57 9.65
N ALA A 80 13.50 11.43 10.96
CA ALA A 80 13.74 12.58 11.80
C ALA A 80 14.90 13.33 11.14
N GLY A 81 14.62 14.52 10.59
CA GLY A 81 15.67 15.41 10.16
C GLY A 81 16.56 15.67 11.37
N MET A 82 17.76 15.08 11.36
CA MET A 82 18.85 15.56 12.17
C MET A 82 19.26 16.90 11.55
N SER A 83 18.66 17.97 12.07
CA SER A 83 19.18 19.33 11.96
C SER A 83 19.78 19.72 13.30
#